data_AF-A0A8T4EH76-F1
#
_entry.id   AF-A0A8T4EH76-F1
#
_cell.length_a   1.000
_cell.length_b   1.000
_cell.length_c   1.000
_cell.angle_alpha   90.00
_cell.angle_beta   90.00
_cell.angle_gamma   90.00
#
_symmetry.space_group_name_H-M   'P 1'
#
loop_
_entity.id
_entity.type
_entity.pdbx_description
1 polymer ?
#
loop_
_entity_poly.entity_id
_entity_poly.type
_entity_poly.pdbx_seq_one_letter_code
_entity_poly.pdbx_strand_id
1 'polypeptide(L)'
;MTDNNQTKKKKDTRKARSIAERAETIFKFIDAQPGPFPKSEFRRIRLNPKAAESWVRLIEYIQSQPMIRVTRMGSSTYIEKIENKYLSMMRKRILNPKLSLKERNDAMKDYINALQTLEIMEDGRIKTG
;
A
#
# COMPACT_ATOMS: atom_id res chain seq x y z
N MET A 1 16.91 60.16 12.38
CA MET A 1 17.79 59.38 11.48
C MET A 1 18.65 58.52 12.40
N THR A 2 18.52 57.21 12.50
CA THR A 2 18.13 56.21 11.51
C THR A 2 17.55 54.99 12.24
N ASP A 3 16.37 54.53 11.82
CA ASP A 3 15.74 53.29 12.25
C ASP A 3 16.54 52.07 11.76
N ASN A 4 17.03 51.23 12.68
CA ASN A 4 17.65 49.96 12.32
C ASN A 4 16.63 48.83 12.50
N ASN A 5 15.98 48.53 11.38
CA ASN A 5 14.86 47.62 11.25
C ASN A 5 15.32 46.16 11.44
N GLN A 6 14.87 45.54 12.52
CA GLN A 6 15.01 44.11 12.79
C GLN A 6 14.23 43.30 11.73
N THR A 7 14.90 42.80 10.70
CA THR A 7 14.35 41.73 9.86
C THR A 7 14.57 40.37 10.54
N LYS A 8 13.72 40.08 11.53
CA LYS A 8 13.51 38.72 12.03
C LYS A 8 13.02 37.85 10.85
N LYS A 9 13.92 37.05 10.27
CA LYS A 9 13.56 35.92 9.39
C LYS A 9 12.52 35.06 10.12
N LYS A 10 11.26 35.18 9.71
CA LYS A 10 10.16 34.33 10.18
C LYS A 10 10.50 32.90 9.75
N LYS A 11 11.05 32.12 10.68
CA LYS A 11 11.36 30.70 10.49
C LYS A 11 10.02 30.00 10.27
N ASP A 12 9.71 29.69 9.01
CA ASP A 12 8.51 28.95 8.62
C ASP A 12 8.65 27.54 9.21
N THR A 13 8.15 27.36 10.44
CA THR A 13 8.08 26.07 11.11
C THR A 13 6.96 25.25 10.46
N ARG A 14 7.14 24.89 9.19
CA ARG A 14 6.28 23.90 8.55
C ARG A 14 6.50 22.58 9.28
N LYS A 15 5.52 22.20 10.08
CA LYS A 15 5.42 20.90 10.73
C LYS A 15 5.81 19.83 9.70
N ALA A 16 6.83 19.04 10.02
CA ALA A 16 7.23 17.94 9.16
C ALA A 16 6.01 17.03 8.97
N ARG A 17 5.68 16.71 7.71
CA ARG A 17 4.56 15.81 7.43
C ARG A 17 4.84 14.46 8.06
N SER A 18 3.80 13.83 8.60
CA SER A 18 3.91 12.45 9.05
C SER A 18 4.15 11.51 7.85
N ILE A 19 4.66 10.31 8.12
CA ILE A 19 4.82 9.27 7.09
C ILE A 19 3.45 8.94 6.47
N ALA A 20 2.38 8.91 7.27
CA ALA A 20 1.02 8.64 6.80
C ALA A 20 0.52 9.72 5.83
N GLU A 21 0.67 11.01 6.18
CA GLU A 21 0.31 12.14 5.30
C GLU A 21 1.13 12.12 3.99
N ARG A 22 2.40 11.72 4.07
CA ARG A 22 3.27 11.58 2.91
C ARG A 22 2.81 10.45 2.00
N ALA A 23 2.47 9.29 2.58
CA ALA A 23 1.92 8.16 1.84
C ALA A 23 0.60 8.52 1.17
N GLU A 24 -0.33 9.18 1.88
CA GLU A 24 -1.60 9.64 1.33
C GLU A 24 -1.39 10.59 0.14
N THR A 25 -0.48 11.56 0.27
CA THR A 25 -0.14 12.47 -0.84
C THR A 25 0.37 11.70 -2.06
N ILE A 26 1.19 10.68 -1.86
CA ILE A 26 1.76 9.86 -2.93
C ILE A 26 0.67 9.04 -3.61
N PHE A 27 -0.20 8.36 -2.86
CA PHE A 27 -1.26 7.53 -3.44
C PHE A 27 -2.34 8.36 -4.13
N LYS A 28 -2.74 9.51 -3.59
CA LYS A 28 -3.63 10.46 -4.30
C LYS A 28 -3.02 10.94 -5.61
N PHE A 29 -1.70 11.16 -5.64
CA PHE A 29 -1.01 11.53 -6.87
C PHE A 29 -1.03 10.41 -7.91
N ILE A 30 -0.74 9.17 -7.50
CA ILE A 30 -0.76 7.98 -8.37
C ILE A 30 -2.16 7.78 -8.97
N ASP A 31 -3.20 7.85 -8.15
CA ASP A 31 -4.61 7.66 -8.55
C ASP A 31 -5.07 8.71 -9.57
N ALA A 32 -4.59 9.95 -9.45
CA ALA A 32 -4.89 11.02 -10.38
C ALA A 32 -4.18 10.92 -11.75
N GLN A 33 -3.29 9.94 -11.97
CA GLN A 33 -2.60 9.79 -13.25
C GLN A 33 -3.46 9.01 -14.25
N PRO A 34 -3.64 9.49 -15.50
CA PRO A 34 -4.51 8.85 -16.49
C PRO A 34 -3.96 7.54 -17.07
N GLY A 35 -2.73 7.15 -16.70
CA GLY A 35 -2.04 5.97 -17.21
C GLY A 35 -0.64 5.84 -16.63
N PRO A 36 0.20 4.95 -17.19
CA PRO A 36 1.60 4.82 -16.78
C PRO A 36 2.34 6.15 -16.89
N PHE A 37 3.17 6.46 -15.89
CA PHE A 37 3.89 7.74 -15.83
C PHE A 37 5.31 7.54 -15.30
N PRO A 38 6.27 8.39 -15.68
CA PRO A 38 7.64 8.24 -15.23
C PRO A 38 7.79 8.68 -13.77
N LYS A 39 8.65 8.00 -13.01
CA LYS A 39 8.97 8.32 -11.60
C LYS A 39 9.34 9.80 -11.38
N SER A 40 9.91 10.47 -12.39
CA SER A 40 10.23 11.90 -12.34
C SER A 40 9.03 12.79 -12.03
N GLU A 41 7.81 12.35 -12.34
CA GLU A 41 6.57 13.09 -12.05
C GLU A 41 6.33 13.31 -10.56
N PHE A 42 6.89 12.48 -9.67
CA PHE A 42 6.78 12.70 -8.22
C PHE A 42 7.42 14.03 -7.76
N ARG A 43 8.22 14.70 -8.59
CA ARG A 43 8.67 16.07 -8.33
C ARG A 43 7.51 17.06 -8.17
N ARG A 44 6.37 16.82 -8.82
CA ARG A 44 5.15 17.65 -8.71
C ARG A 44 4.58 17.67 -7.29
N ILE A 45 4.80 16.59 -6.52
CA ILE A 45 4.45 16.51 -5.09
C ILE A 45 5.65 16.75 -4.16
N ARG A 46 6.70 17.40 -4.68
CA ARG A 46 7.93 17.74 -3.95
C ARG A 46 8.62 16.51 -3.36
N LEU A 47 8.66 15.41 -4.12
CA LEU A 47 9.48 14.25 -3.83
C LEU A 47 10.79 14.38 -4.63
N ASN A 48 11.94 14.38 -3.97
CA ASN A 48 13.23 14.38 -4.67
C ASN A 48 13.49 12.99 -5.30
N PRO A 49 14.40 12.86 -6.28
CA PRO A 49 14.61 11.59 -7.00
C PRO A 49 14.98 10.41 -6.11
N LYS A 50 15.81 10.62 -5.07
CA LYS A 50 16.22 9.57 -4.13
C LYS A 50 15.02 9.09 -3.30
N ALA A 51 14.23 10.03 -2.78
CA ALA A 51 13.02 9.72 -2.03
C ALA A 51 11.98 9.02 -2.91
N ALA A 52 11.80 9.46 -4.16
CA ALA A 52 10.90 8.82 -5.11
C ALA A 52 11.29 7.36 -5.36
N GLU A 53 12.58 7.08 -5.56
CA GLU A 53 13.08 5.71 -5.68
C GLU A 53 12.77 4.87 -4.44
N SER A 54 13.06 5.39 -3.24
CA SER A 54 12.77 4.66 -1.99
C SER A 54 11.28 4.38 -1.80
N TRP A 55 10.41 5.33 -2.14
CA TRP A 55 8.96 5.14 -2.05
C TRP A 55 8.45 4.13 -3.07
N VAL A 56 8.93 4.17 -4.32
CA VAL A 56 8.57 3.18 -5.33
C VAL A 56 8.96 1.78 -4.85
N ARG A 57 10.20 1.58 -4.38
CA ARG A 57 10.65 0.29 -3.84
C ARG A 57 9.81 -0.17 -2.65
N LEU A 58 9.43 0.74 -1.76
CA LEU A 58 8.57 0.42 -0.62
C LEU A 58 7.17 -0.01 -1.06
N ILE A 59 6.58 0.69 -2.04
CA ILE A 59 5.28 0.35 -2.61
C ILE A 59 5.35 -1.04 -3.27
N GLU A 60 6.37 -1.31 -4.09
CA GLU A 60 6.60 -2.61 -4.71
C GLU A 60 6.75 -3.72 -3.66
N TYR A 61 7.53 -3.46 -2.60
CA TYR A 61 7.68 -4.39 -1.49
C TYR A 61 6.33 -4.69 -0.82
N ILE A 62 5.55 -3.66 -0.48
CA ILE A 62 4.22 -3.81 0.14
C ILE A 62 3.27 -4.59 -0.76
N GLN A 63 3.21 -4.27 -2.06
CA GLN A 63 2.36 -4.98 -3.04
C GLN A 63 2.74 -6.46 -3.18
N SER A 64 4.00 -6.80 -2.92
CA SER A 64 4.48 -8.18 -2.93
C SER A 64 4.16 -8.98 -1.66
N GLN A 65 3.75 -8.32 -0.58
CA GLN A 65 3.41 -9.00 0.68
C GLN A 65 1.98 -9.57 0.66
N PRO A 66 1.69 -10.58 1.51
CA PRO A 66 0.33 -11.01 1.78
C PRO A 66 -0.50 -9.89 2.42
N MET A 67 -1.79 -9.86 2.11
CA MET A 67 -2.69 -8.88 2.72
C MET A 67 -2.83 -9.08 4.23
N ILE A 68 -2.93 -7.96 4.93
CA ILE A 68 -3.18 -7.90 6.37
C ILE A 68 -4.45 -7.11 6.66
N ARG A 69 -5.09 -7.44 7.78
CA ARG A 69 -6.16 -6.66 8.40
C ARG A 69 -5.66 -6.12 9.73
N VAL A 70 -5.97 -4.87 10.02
CA VAL A 70 -5.64 -4.24 11.31
C VAL A 70 -6.95 -3.94 12.04
N THR A 71 -7.12 -4.53 13.21
CA THR A 71 -8.33 -4.38 14.03
C THR A 71 -7.96 -3.77 15.38
N ARG A 72 -8.69 -2.72 15.79
CA ARG A 72 -8.51 -2.09 17.10
C ARG A 72 -9.58 -2.62 18.06
N MET A 73 -9.16 -3.13 19.21
CA MET A 73 -10.04 -3.62 20.27
C MET A 73 -9.60 -2.98 21.60
N GLY A 74 -10.37 -2.00 22.07
CA GLY A 74 -10.01 -1.18 23.23
C GLY A 74 -8.68 -0.44 23.01
N SER A 75 -7.73 -0.64 23.93
CA SER A 75 -6.36 -0.09 23.84
C SER A 75 -5.42 -0.89 22.94
N SER A 76 -5.84 -2.08 22.48
CA SER A 76 -5.00 -3.01 21.73
C SER A 76 -5.22 -2.91 20.23
N THR A 77 -4.15 -3.10 19.46
CA THR A 77 -4.20 -3.21 18.00
C THR A 77 -3.71 -4.58 17.58
N TYR A 78 -4.56 -5.32 16.86
CA TYR A 78 -4.28 -6.64 16.33
C TYR A 78 -3.98 -6.54 14.84
N ILE A 79 -2.96 -7.27 14.40
CA ILE A 79 -2.60 -7.40 12.99
C ILE A 79 -2.80 -8.86 12.59
N GLU A 80 -3.76 -9.08 11.71
CA GLU A 80 -4.13 -10.39 11.20
C GLU A 80 -3.64 -10.53 9.76
N LYS A 81 -3.06 -11.69 9.44
CA LYS A 81 -2.74 -12.05 8.07
C LYS A 81 -3.95 -12.74 7.45
N ILE A 82 -4.66 -12.03 6.57
CA ILE A 82 -5.87 -12.52 5.92
C ILE A 82 -5.60 -13.33 4.65
N GLU A 83 -4.34 -13.33 4.19
CA GLU A 83 -3.93 -14.02 2.97
C GLU A 83 -2.72 -14.90 3.27
N ASN A 84 -2.79 -16.20 2.97
CA ASN A 84 -1.61 -17.08 3.05
C ASN A 84 -0.70 -16.94 1.81
N LYS A 85 0.47 -17.59 1.82
CA LYS A 85 1.44 -17.46 0.72
C LYS A 85 0.87 -17.96 -0.62
N TYR A 86 0.03 -19.00 -0.59
CA TYR A 86 -0.59 -19.56 -1.78
C TYR A 86 -1.62 -18.60 -2.38
N LEU A 87 -2.53 -18.07 -1.56
CA LEU A 87 -3.50 -17.06 -1.98
C LEU A 87 -2.80 -15.82 -2.56
N SER A 88 -1.73 -15.34 -1.91
CA SER A 88 -0.90 -14.22 -2.41
C SER A 88 -0.30 -14.50 -3.78
N MET A 89 0.15 -15.73 -4.01
CA MET A 89 0.68 -16.16 -5.31
C MET A 89 -0.42 -16.18 -6.38
N MET A 90 -1.60 -16.71 -6.06
CA MET A 90 -2.73 -16.75 -6.99
C MET A 90 -3.23 -15.36 -7.35
N ARG A 91 -3.40 -14.46 -6.38
CA ARG A 91 -3.73 -13.04 -6.61
C ARG A 91 -2.75 -12.36 -7.57
N LYS A 92 -1.44 -12.61 -7.39
CA LYS A 92 -0.40 -12.09 -8.31
C LYS A 92 -0.56 -12.64 -9.72
N ARG A 93 -0.92 -13.92 -9.89
CA ARG A 93 -1.19 -14.51 -11.22
C ARG A 93 -2.43 -13.89 -11.85
N ILE A 94 -3.51 -13.74 -11.10
CA ILE A 94 -4.77 -13.13 -11.56
C ILE A 94 -4.52 -11.73 -12.13
N LEU A 95 -3.71 -10.92 -11.46
CA LEU A 95 -3.42 -9.55 -11.87
C LEU A 95 -2.26 -9.41 -12.87
N ASN A 96 -1.64 -10.53 -13.29
CA ASN A 96 -0.49 -10.48 -14.18
C ASN A 96 -0.90 -10.27 -15.64
N PRO A 97 -0.62 -9.09 -16.26
CA PRO A 97 -1.02 -8.81 -17.64
C PRO A 97 -0.25 -9.65 -18.68
N LYS A 98 0.83 -10.33 -18.29
CA LYS A 98 1.59 -11.23 -19.19
C LYS A 98 0.93 -12.59 -19.38
N LEU A 99 -0.08 -12.93 -18.57
CA LEU A 99 -0.83 -14.18 -18.68
C LEU A 99 -2.08 -13.98 -19.55
N SER A 100 -2.44 -15.03 -20.30
CA SER A 100 -3.69 -15.06 -21.04
C SER A 100 -4.90 -14.89 -20.11
N LEU A 101 -6.03 -14.46 -20.66
CA LEU A 101 -7.27 -14.36 -19.87
C LEU A 101 -7.68 -15.73 -19.31
N LYS A 102 -7.45 -16.82 -20.06
CA LYS A 102 -7.71 -18.18 -19.60
C LYS A 102 -6.90 -18.52 -18.36
N GLU A 103 -5.58 -18.34 -18.40
CA GLU A 103 -4.69 -18.63 -17.26
C GLU A 103 -5.02 -17.77 -16.03
N ARG A 104 -5.41 -16.51 -16.23
CA ARG A 104 -5.88 -15.64 -15.15
C ARG A 104 -7.20 -16.12 -14.53
N ASN A 105 -8.13 -16.59 -15.35
CA ASN A 105 -9.39 -17.16 -14.89
C ASN A 105 -9.19 -18.47 -14.14
N ASP A 106 -8.28 -19.33 -14.59
CA ASP A 106 -7.95 -20.58 -13.90
C ASP A 106 -7.32 -20.28 -12.52
N ALA A 107 -6.38 -19.32 -12.45
CA ALA A 107 -5.84 -18.85 -11.17
C ALA A 107 -6.91 -18.22 -10.25
N MET A 108 -7.92 -17.55 -10.81
CA MET A 108 -9.05 -17.02 -10.04
C MET A 108 -9.90 -18.14 -9.43
N LYS A 109 -10.20 -19.19 -10.20
CA LYS A 109 -10.91 -20.37 -9.69
C LYS A 109 -10.14 -21.03 -8.55
N ASP A 110 -8.84 -21.24 -8.73
CA ASP A 110 -7.97 -21.81 -7.70
C ASP A 110 -7.95 -20.95 -6.44
N TYR A 111 -7.89 -19.62 -6.59
CA TYR A 111 -7.95 -18.67 -5.48
C TYR A 111 -9.27 -18.80 -4.69
N ILE A 112 -10.42 -18.82 -5.38
CA ILE A 112 -11.74 -18.95 -4.76
C ILE A 112 -11.90 -20.31 -4.06
N ASN A 113 -11.50 -21.40 -4.72
CA ASN A 113 -11.56 -22.74 -4.13
C ASN A 113 -10.70 -22.85 -2.85
N ALA A 114 -9.53 -22.22 -2.85
CA ALA A 114 -8.67 -22.16 -1.67
C ALA A 114 -9.29 -21.34 -0.53
N LEU A 115 -9.96 -20.23 -0.84
CA LEU A 115 -10.71 -19.46 0.17
C LEU A 115 -11.83 -20.31 0.79
N GLN A 116 -12.67 -20.95 -0.03
CA GLN A 116 -13.75 -21.80 0.45
C GLN A 116 -13.24 -22.94 1.34
N THR A 117 -12.12 -23.55 0.95
CA THR A 117 -11.49 -24.62 1.75
C THR A 117 -11.07 -24.10 3.13
N LEU A 118 -10.46 -22.91 3.19
CA LEU A 118 -10.05 -22.31 4.45
C LEU A 118 -11.25 -21.97 5.34
N GLU A 119 -12.32 -21.41 4.77
CA GLU A 119 -13.56 -21.11 5.49
C GLU A 119 -14.19 -22.38 6.08
N ILE A 120 -14.28 -23.47 5.31
CA ILE A 120 -14.80 -24.76 5.80
C ILE A 120 -13.95 -25.32 6.94
N MET A 121 -12.62 -25.22 6.82
CA MET A 121 -11.71 -25.70 7.87
C MET A 121 -11.82 -24.86 9.15
N GLU A 122 -12.03 -23.56 9.03
CA GLU A 122 -12.20 -22.65 10.17
C GLU A 122 -13.54 -22.90 10.88
N ASP A 123 -14.64 -23.02 10.14
CA ASP A 123 -15.95 -23.41 10.67
C ASP A 123 -15.92 -24.79 11.34
N GLY A 124 -15.20 -25.75 10.74
CA GLY A 124 -15.03 -27.09 11.30
C GLY A 124 -14.26 -27.11 12.62
N ARG A 125 -13.27 -26.22 12.77
CA ARG A 125 -12.52 -26.05 14.04
C ARG A 125 -13.39 -25.41 15.12
N ILE A 126 -14.23 -24.44 14.77
CA ILE A 126 -15.13 -23.77 15.73
C ILE A 126 -16.18 -24.74 16.28
N LYS A 127 -16.62 -25.74 15.50
CA LYS A 127 -17.61 -26.74 15.93
C LYS A 127 -17.03 -27.90 16.77
N THR A 128 -15.71 -28.05 16.82
CA THR A 128 -15.04 -29.19 17.49
C THR A 128 -14.19 -28.80 18.70
N GLY A 129 -14.05 -27.51 18.99
CA GLY A 129 -13.45 -26.99 20.23
C GLY A 129 -14.52 -26.51 21.21
#